data_AF-A0A382FA97-F1
#
_entry.id   AF-A0A382FA97-F1
#
_cell.length_a   1.000
_cell.length_b   1.000
_cell.length_c   1.000
_cell.angle_alpha   90.00
_cell.angle_beta   90.00
_cell.angle_gamma   90.00
#
_symmetry.space_group_name_H-M   'P 1'
#
loop_
_entity.id
_entity.type
_entity.pdbx_description
1 polymer ?
#
loop_
_entity_poly.entity_id
_entity_poly.type
_entity_poly.pdbx_seq_one_letter_code
_entity_poly.pdbx_strand_id
1 'polypeptide(L)'
;MKIPQLEKKPEIKSCHDKKWQDNYSWIHQKNILEVLKDSSKLLPEVKKYLEEENAFTEYNLKDTKELQKKLFKEIKGRIKLDDESLPFKDYDYEYWVKTTTKGNYSIKLRKKIGSNKIEEIW
;
A
#
# COMPACT_ATOMS: atom_id res chain seq x y z
N MET A 1 -5.73 -24.10 -13.83
CA MET A 1 -5.67 -24.13 -12.35
C MET A 1 -7.08 -23.96 -11.82
N LYS A 2 -7.48 -24.64 -10.74
CA LYS A 2 -8.82 -24.48 -10.15
C LYS A 2 -8.89 -23.12 -9.44
N ILE A 3 -10.01 -22.42 -9.59
CA ILE A 3 -10.25 -21.15 -8.89
C ILE A 3 -10.32 -21.45 -7.39
N PRO A 4 -9.54 -20.75 -6.54
CA PRO A 4 -9.62 -20.89 -5.09
C PRO A 4 -11.05 -20.62 -4.60
N GLN A 5 -11.48 -21.32 -3.56
CA GLN A 5 -12.82 -21.15 -3.00
C GLN A 5 -12.71 -21.06 -1.49
N LEU A 6 -13.21 -19.96 -0.94
CA LEU A 6 -13.27 -19.76 0.50
C LEU A 6 -14.56 -20.36 1.07
N GLU A 7 -14.45 -20.91 2.27
CA GLU A 7 -15.60 -21.44 3.02
C GLU A 7 -16.64 -20.34 3.27
N LYS A 8 -17.91 -20.67 3.02
CA LYS A 8 -19.05 -19.80 3.34
C LYS A 8 -19.45 -20.05 4.79
N LYS A 9 -19.32 -19.02 5.65
CA LYS A 9 -19.85 -19.00 7.01
C LYS A 9 -20.93 -17.91 7.09
N PRO A 10 -22.23 -18.27 6.96
CA PRO A 10 -23.31 -17.30 6.93
C PRO A 10 -23.40 -16.48 8.22
N GLU A 11 -23.36 -15.16 8.09
CA GLU A 11 -23.72 -14.20 9.14
C GLU A 11 -24.85 -13.29 8.63
N ILE A 12 -25.90 -13.09 9.44
CA ILE A 12 -26.96 -12.13 9.12
C ILE A 12 -26.54 -10.77 9.66
N LYS A 13 -26.35 -9.81 8.75
CA LYS A 13 -26.10 -8.40 9.09
C LYS A 13 -27.40 -7.62 8.94
N SER A 14 -27.49 -6.50 9.67
CA SER A 14 -28.65 -5.63 9.62
C SER A 14 -28.29 -4.17 9.77
N CYS A 15 -28.97 -3.31 9.01
CA CYS A 15 -28.85 -1.85 9.11
C CYS A 15 -30.15 -1.21 8.59
N HIS A 16 -30.69 -0.22 9.31
CA HIS A 16 -31.94 0.48 8.94
C HIS A 16 -33.08 -0.47 8.53
N ASP A 17 -33.41 -1.43 9.41
CA ASP A 17 -34.44 -2.47 9.20
C ASP A 17 -34.27 -3.37 7.97
N LYS A 18 -33.14 -3.26 7.25
CA LYS A 18 -32.76 -4.18 6.17
C LYS A 18 -31.82 -5.25 6.70
N LYS A 19 -32.06 -6.49 6.31
CA LYS A 19 -31.22 -7.66 6.66
C LYS A 19 -30.65 -8.29 5.40
N TRP A 20 -29.41 -8.76 5.47
CA TRP A 20 -28.77 -9.54 4.41
C TRP A 20 -27.83 -10.59 5.00
N GLN A 21 -27.57 -11.64 4.22
CA GLN A 21 -26.62 -12.69 4.58
C GLN A 21 -25.25 -12.38 3.97
N ASP A 22 -24.23 -12.34 4.82
CA ASP A 22 -22.83 -12.24 4.43
C ASP A 22 -22.14 -13.57 4.73
N ASN A 23 -21.71 -14.28 3.68
CA ASN A 23 -21.05 -15.58 3.83
C ASN A 23 -19.56 -15.47 4.19
N TYR A 24 -19.00 -14.27 4.15
CA TYR A 24 -17.54 -14.05 4.17
C TYR A 24 -17.12 -12.99 5.18
N SER A 25 -18.05 -12.50 6.00
CA SER A 25 -17.80 -11.50 7.03
C SER A 25 -16.70 -11.91 8.01
N TRP A 26 -16.58 -13.22 8.26
CA TRP A 26 -15.64 -13.82 9.19
C TRP A 26 -14.17 -13.63 8.80
N ILE A 27 -13.87 -13.28 7.53
CA ILE A 27 -12.53 -12.86 7.10
C ILE A 27 -12.09 -11.61 7.87
N HIS A 28 -13.04 -10.74 8.22
CA HIS A 28 -12.78 -9.53 8.99
C HIS A 28 -12.48 -9.90 10.45
N GLN A 29 -11.19 -10.07 10.76
CA GLN A 29 -10.73 -10.32 12.12
C GLN A 29 -10.78 -9.04 12.98
N LYS A 30 -11.37 -9.12 14.18
CA LYS A 30 -11.43 -7.97 15.12
C LYS A 30 -10.04 -7.44 15.49
N ASN A 31 -9.02 -8.30 15.50
CA ASN A 31 -7.63 -7.95 15.78
C ASN A 31 -6.83 -7.56 14.52
N ILE A 32 -7.47 -7.07 13.45
CA ILE A 32 -6.81 -6.80 12.16
C ILE A 32 -5.56 -5.92 12.29
N LEU A 33 -5.55 -4.93 13.19
CA LEU A 33 -4.38 -4.07 13.42
C LEU A 33 -3.17 -4.85 13.96
N GLU A 34 -3.39 -5.91 14.73
CA GLU A 34 -2.32 -6.80 15.18
C GLU A 34 -1.86 -7.73 14.06
N VAL A 35 -2.79 -8.23 13.24
CA VAL A 35 -2.48 -9.05 12.07
C VAL A 35 -1.61 -8.28 11.06
N LEU A 36 -1.84 -6.98 10.89
CA LEU A 36 -1.02 -6.13 10.02
C LEU A 36 0.41 -5.93 10.54
N LYS A 37 0.61 -6.03 11.86
CA LYS A 37 1.95 -5.97 12.48
C LYS A 37 2.63 -7.34 12.49
N ASP A 38 1.84 -8.39 12.62
CA ASP A 38 2.29 -9.78 12.74
C ASP A 38 1.34 -10.70 11.95
N SER A 39 1.77 -11.08 10.76
CA SER A 39 1.00 -11.92 9.84
C SER A 39 0.78 -13.35 10.36
N SER A 40 1.48 -13.79 11.40
CA SER A 40 1.25 -15.09 12.03
C SER A 40 -0.10 -15.15 12.77
N LYS A 41 -0.68 -13.99 13.11
CA LYS A 41 -2.00 -13.87 13.77
C LYS A 41 -3.19 -13.95 12.80
N LEU A 42 -2.93 -14.03 11.49
CA LEU A 42 -3.97 -14.23 10.48
C LEU A 42 -4.55 -15.64 10.63
N LEU A 43 -5.88 -15.77 10.53
CA LEU A 43 -6.54 -17.08 10.57
C LEU A 43 -5.93 -18.02 9.50
N PRO A 44 -5.52 -19.25 9.84
CA PRO A 44 -4.82 -20.14 8.90
C PRO A 44 -5.58 -20.43 7.62
N GLU A 45 -6.90 -20.58 7.71
CA GLU A 45 -7.82 -20.77 6.59
C GLU A 45 -7.90 -19.55 5.66
N VAL A 46 -7.86 -18.32 6.20
CA VAL A 46 -7.81 -17.08 5.40
C VAL A 46 -6.44 -16.98 4.73
N LYS A 47 -5.36 -17.26 5.47
CA LYS A 47 -4.00 -17.27 4.94
C LYS A 47 -3.87 -18.21 3.74
N LYS A 48 -4.34 -19.45 3.91
CA LYS A 48 -4.33 -20.48 2.86
C LYS A 48 -5.08 -19.99 1.61
N TYR A 49 -6.28 -19.44 1.78
CA TYR A 49 -7.05 -18.92 0.65
C TYR A 49 -6.33 -17.78 -0.08
N LEU A 50 -5.70 -16.85 0.64
CA LEU A 50 -4.91 -15.77 0.03
C LEU A 50 -3.68 -16.29 -0.73
N GLU A 51 -3.00 -17.31 -0.20
CA GLU A 51 -1.88 -17.96 -0.87
C GLU A 51 -2.33 -18.69 -2.15
N GLU A 52 -3.48 -19.36 -2.11
CA GLU A 52 -4.09 -19.99 -3.29
C GLU A 52 -4.49 -18.96 -4.36
N GLU A 53 -5.05 -17.81 -3.97
CA GLU A 53 -5.39 -16.70 -4.87
C GLU A 53 -4.15 -16.05 -5.48
N ASN A 54 -3.08 -15.86 -4.71
CA ASN A 54 -1.80 -15.38 -5.22
C ASN A 54 -1.22 -16.34 -6.26
N ALA A 55 -1.25 -17.65 -5.99
CA ALA A 55 -0.76 -18.66 -6.92
C ALA A 55 -1.63 -18.76 -8.19
N PHE A 56 -2.94 -18.65 -8.05
CA PHE A 56 -3.86 -18.59 -9.19
C PHE A 56 -3.59 -17.36 -10.06
N THR A 57 -3.41 -16.19 -9.44
CA THR A 57 -3.07 -14.95 -10.15
C THR A 57 -1.73 -15.08 -10.89
N GLU A 58 -0.70 -15.59 -10.22
CA GLU A 58 0.63 -15.82 -10.80
C GLU A 58 0.55 -16.75 -12.02
N TYR A 59 -0.21 -17.84 -11.92
CA TYR A 59 -0.39 -18.79 -13.01
C TYR A 59 -1.08 -18.16 -14.23
N ASN A 60 -2.14 -17.38 -14.02
CA ASN A 60 -2.88 -16.76 -15.12
C ASN A 60 -2.12 -15.58 -15.75
N LEU A 61 -1.27 -14.89 -14.98
CA LEU A 61 -0.47 -13.75 -15.48
C LEU A 61 0.94 -14.13 -15.94
N LYS A 62 1.33 -15.41 -15.87
CA LYS A 62 2.69 -15.88 -16.17
C LYS A 62 3.21 -15.42 -17.54
N ASP A 63 2.36 -15.41 -18.57
CA ASP A 63 2.76 -15.07 -19.94
C ASP A 63 3.01 -13.56 -20.11
N THR A 64 2.56 -12.75 -19.16
CA THR A 64 2.74 -11.28 -19.16
C THR A 64 3.97 -10.81 -18.39
N LYS A 65 4.76 -11.72 -17.79
CA LYS A 65 5.88 -11.33 -16.90
C LYS A 65 6.94 -10.47 -17.57
N GLU A 66 7.28 -10.75 -18.82
CA GLU A 66 8.23 -9.92 -19.57
C GLU A 66 7.66 -8.54 -19.90
N LEU A 67 6.37 -8.46 -20.23
CA LEU A 67 5.68 -7.18 -20.44
C LEU A 67 5.64 -6.36 -19.15
N GLN A 68 5.31 -6.98 -18.00
CA GLN A 68 5.33 -6.32 -16.69
C GLN A 68 6.71 -5.74 -16.36
N LYS A 69 7.79 -6.50 -16.60
CA LYS A 69 9.17 -6.04 -16.41
C LYS A 69 9.52 -4.86 -17.33
N LYS A 70 9.09 -4.91 -18.59
CA LYS A 70 9.30 -3.81 -19.55
C LYS A 70 8.58 -2.54 -19.10
N LEU A 71 7.29 -2.64 -18.78
CA LEU A 71 6.48 -1.52 -18.29
C LEU A 71 7.05 -0.94 -17.00
N PHE A 72 7.49 -1.78 -16.06
CA PHE A 72 8.13 -1.33 -14.83
C PHE A 72 9.37 -0.48 -15.11
N LYS A 73 10.25 -0.92 -16.01
CA LYS A 73 11.45 -0.16 -16.41
C LYS A 73 11.09 1.15 -17.07
N GLU A 74 10.09 1.17 -17.96
CA GLU A 74 9.62 2.39 -18.62
C GLU A 74 9.05 3.39 -17.62
N ILE A 75 8.19 2.95 -16.70
CA ILE A 75 7.61 3.80 -15.65
C ILE A 75 8.71 4.32 -14.75
N LYS A 76 9.59 3.46 -14.25
CA LYS A 76 10.72 3.86 -13.40
C LYS A 76 11.65 4.85 -14.10
N GLY A 77 11.90 4.67 -15.39
CA GLY A 77 12.73 5.59 -16.19
C GLY A 77 12.12 6.98 -16.39
N ARG A 78 10.80 7.12 -16.22
CA ARG A 78 10.09 8.43 -16.26
C ARG A 78 10.01 9.12 -14.91
N ILE A 79 10.36 8.44 -13.82
CA ILE A 79 10.33 8.99 -12.46
C ILE A 79 11.72 9.50 -12.09
N LYS A 80 11.81 10.78 -11.75
CA LYS A 80 13.03 11.39 -11.22
C LYS A 80 13.13 11.03 -9.72
N LEU A 81 13.96 10.03 -9.42
CA LEU A 81 14.06 9.49 -8.05
C LEU A 81 14.77 10.45 -7.08
N ASP A 82 15.71 11.25 -7.56
CA ASP A 82 16.33 12.35 -6.82
C ASP A 82 15.79 13.66 -7.37
N ASP A 83 14.86 14.26 -6.64
CA ASP A 83 14.17 15.47 -7.06
C ASP A 83 13.89 16.38 -5.88
N GLU A 84 13.81 17.67 -6.16
CA GLU A 84 13.49 18.70 -5.18
C GLU A 84 12.36 19.57 -5.72
N SER A 85 11.35 19.82 -4.88
CA SER A 85 10.29 20.76 -5.24
C SER A 85 10.81 22.19 -5.26
N LEU A 86 10.06 23.07 -5.90
CA LEU A 86 10.31 24.50 -5.77
C LEU A 86 10.13 24.94 -4.30
N PRO A 87 11.01 25.79 -3.77
CA PRO A 87 10.80 26.41 -2.47
C PRO A 87 9.54 27.27 -2.44
N PHE A 88 8.73 27.08 -1.40
CA PHE A 88 7.56 27.89 -1.08
C PHE A 88 7.85 28.70 0.18
N LYS A 89 7.52 29.99 0.18
CA LYS A 89 7.73 30.88 1.32
C LYS A 89 6.48 30.93 2.19
N ASP A 90 6.65 30.73 3.49
CA ASP A 90 5.61 30.89 4.49
C ASP A 90 6.17 31.57 5.74
N TYR A 91 5.61 32.74 6.07
CA TYR A 91 6.07 33.64 7.13
C TYR A 91 7.59 33.86 7.11
N ASP A 92 8.29 33.29 8.09
CA ASP A 92 9.73 33.47 8.30
C ASP A 92 10.59 32.38 7.62
N TYR A 93 9.98 31.43 6.90
CA TYR A 93 10.66 30.24 6.38
C TYR A 93 10.39 30.00 4.89
N GLU A 94 11.35 29.38 4.23
CA GLU A 94 11.17 28.73 2.92
C GLU A 94 11.13 27.22 3.13
N TYR A 95 10.19 26.53 2.48
CA TYR A 95 9.93 25.10 2.60
C TYR A 95 10.03 24.41 1.25
N TRP A 96 10.56 23.20 1.21
CA TRP A 96 10.54 22.34 0.03
C TRP A 96 10.58 20.87 0.45
N VAL A 97 10.30 20.00 -0.50
CA VAL A 97 10.43 18.55 -0.32
C VAL A 97 11.50 18.01 -1.23
N LYS A 98 12.22 17.00 -0.74
CA LYS A 98 13.24 16.27 -1.49
C LYS A 98 12.91 14.79 -1.50
N THR A 99 12.94 14.14 -2.66
CA THR A 99 13.01 12.68 -2.74
C THR A 99 14.43 12.26 -3.05
N THR A 100 14.83 11.06 -2.63
CA THR A 100 16.16 10.52 -2.91
C THR A 100 16.05 9.15 -3.55
N THR A 101 17.09 8.73 -4.27
CA THR A 101 17.16 7.39 -4.88
C THR A 101 17.13 6.24 -3.86
N LYS A 102 17.37 6.53 -2.58
CA LYS A 102 17.45 5.53 -1.50
C LYS A 102 16.16 5.41 -0.69
N GLY A 103 15.31 6.44 -0.67
CA GLY A 103 14.14 6.52 0.20
C GLY A 103 12.83 6.44 -0.57
N ASN A 104 11.82 5.81 0.03
CA ASN A 104 10.47 5.74 -0.55
C ASN A 104 9.59 6.95 -0.16
N TYR A 105 10.06 7.78 0.77
CA TYR A 105 9.31 8.92 1.29
C TYR A 105 10.09 10.21 1.05
N SER A 106 9.36 11.30 0.82
CA SER A 106 9.92 12.64 0.72
C SER A 106 10.46 13.12 2.07
N ILE A 107 11.63 13.73 2.05
CA ILE A 107 12.23 14.48 3.14
C ILE A 107 11.66 15.90 3.08
N LYS A 108 11.12 16.40 4.19
CA LYS A 108 10.60 17.77 4.28
C LYS A 108 11.71 18.67 4.82
N LEU A 109 11.99 19.75 4.10
CA LEU A 109 13.09 20.66 4.40
C LEU A 109 12.54 22.08 4.58
N ARG A 110 13.22 22.86 5.42
CA ARG A 110 12.98 24.29 5.55
C ARG A 110 14.27 25.06 5.81
N LYS A 111 14.25 26.37 5.60
CA LYS A 111 15.28 27.30 6.12
C LYS A 111 14.62 28.63 6.49
N LYS A 112 15.18 29.34 7.47
CA LYS A 112 14.72 30.69 7.82
C LYS A 112 15.10 31.67 6.71
N ILE A 113 14.22 32.60 6.35
CA ILE A 113 14.49 33.66 5.36
C ILE A 113 15.69 34.49 5.82
N GLY A 114 16.68 34.68 4.94
CA GLY A 114 17.95 35.34 5.26
C GLY A 114 18.99 34.45 5.95
N SER A 115 18.68 33.18 6.20
CA SER A 115 19.62 32.17 6.69
C SER A 115 19.98 31.14 5.61
N ASN A 116 21.21 30.62 5.69
CA ASN A 116 21.66 29.49 4.87
C ASN A 116 21.54 28.14 5.61
N LYS A 117 21.00 28.12 6.84
CA LYS A 117 20.85 26.89 7.61
C LYS A 117 19.59 26.14 7.15
N ILE A 118 19.80 24.95 6.58
CA ILE A 118 18.73 24.02 6.19
C ILE A 118 18.41 23.10 7.37
N GLU A 119 17.12 22.92 7.63
CA GLU A 119 16.57 22.06 8.67
C GLU A 119 15.66 21.01 8.04
N GLU A 120 15.77 19.77 8.50
CA GLU A 120 14.82 18.70 8.19
C GLU A 120 13.70 18.70 9.23
N ILE A 121 12.45 18.60 8.76
CA ILE A 121 11.27 18.60 9.63
C ILE A 121 10.51 17.27 9.50
N TRP A 122 10.16 16.68 10.64
CA TRP A 122 9.43 15.41 10.75
C TRP A 122 8.07 15.66 11.40
#